data_AF-A0A1F6TG02-F1
#
_entry.id   AF-A0A1F6TG02-F1
#
_cell.length_a   1.000
_cell.length_b   1.000
_cell.length_c   1.000
_cell.angle_alpha   90.00
_cell.angle_beta   90.00
_cell.angle_gamma   90.00
#
_symmetry.space_group_name_H-M   'P 1'
#
loop_
_entity.id
_entity.type
_entity.pdbx_description
1 polymer ?
#
loop_
_entity_poly.entity_id
_entity_poly.type
_entity_poly.pdbx_seq_one_letter_code
_entity_poly.pdbx_strand_id
1 'polypeptide(L)' 'MQDDEERSRELIRLQAKLNALENLKADIEPWRMEERDVSAREALANVIAHVDAEIVELHRLREAVTHHPE' A
#
# COMPACT_ATOMS: atom_id res chain seq x y z
N MET A 1 -15.60 -23.62 -5.59
CA MET A 1 -16.41 -22.70 -6.42
C MET A 1 -16.75 -21.41 -5.68
N GLN A 2 -17.54 -21.43 -4.60
CA GLN A 2 -17.83 -20.18 -3.85
C GLN A 2 -16.56 -19.58 -3.21
N ASP A 3 -15.73 -20.41 -2.58
CA ASP A 3 -14.47 -19.97 -1.96
C ASP A 3 -13.48 -19.37 -2.97
N ASP A 4 -13.50 -19.85 -4.22
CA ASP A 4 -12.63 -19.37 -5.30
C ASP A 4 -13.06 -17.98 -5.80
N GLU A 5 -14.38 -17.74 -5.87
CA GLU A 5 -14.93 -16.43 -6.24
C GLU A 5 -14.67 -15.38 -5.14
N GLU A 6 -14.84 -15.77 -3.87
CA GLU A 6 -14.55 -14.91 -2.72
C GLU A 6 -13.06 -14.55 -2.67
N ARG A 7 -12.18 -15.54 -2.89
CA ARG A 7 -10.73 -15.32 -3.00
C ARG A 7 -10.37 -14.37 -4.13
N SER A 8 -10.97 -14.56 -5.31
CA SER A 8 -10.72 -13.71 -6.48
C SER A 8 -11.14 -12.24 -6.23
N ARG A 9 -12.29 -12.03 -5.57
CA ARG A 9 -12.76 -10.69 -5.19
C ARG A 9 -11.81 -10.02 -4.19
N GLU A 10 -11.34 -10.77 -3.20
CA GLU A 10 -10.41 -10.21 -2.22
C GLU A 10 -9.05 -9.85 -2.85
N LEU A 11 -8.53 -10.68 -3.75
CA LEU A 11 -7.29 -10.36 -4.49
C LEU A 11 -7.43 -9.07 -5.32
N ILE A 12 -8.56 -8.87 -6.01
CA ILE A 12 -8.84 -7.63 -6.74
C ILE A 12 -8.89 -6.44 -5.78
N ARG A 13 -9.56 -6.59 -4.63
CA ARG A 13 -9.66 -5.54 -3.61
C ARG A 13 -8.29 -5.16 -3.05
N LEU A 14 -7.46 -6.15 -2.71
CA LEU A 14 -6.10 -5.93 -2.21
C LEU A 14 -5.23 -5.26 -3.26
N GLN A 15 -5.32 -5.67 -4.53
CA GLN A 15 -4.58 -5.04 -5.62
C GLN A 15 -4.99 -3.58 -5.82
N ALA A 16 -6.29 -3.28 -5.76
CA ALA A 16 -6.77 -1.91 -5.89
C ALA A 16 -6.24 -0.99 -4.77
N LYS A 17 -6.17 -1.51 -3.52
CA LYS A 17 -5.60 -0.78 -2.39
C LYS A 17 -4.10 -0.54 -2.55
N LEU A 18 -3.35 -1.56 -2.97
CA LEU A 18 -1.91 -1.43 -3.24
C LEU A 18 -1.64 -0.34 -4.27
N ASN A 19 -2.35 -0.38 -5.41
CA ASN A 19 -2.20 0.64 -6.46
C ASN A 19 -2.51 2.05 -5.95
N ALA A 20 -3.55 2.20 -5.10
CA ALA A 20 -3.91 3.49 -4.53
C ALA A 20 -2.82 4.04 -3.60
N LEU A 21 -2.21 3.19 -2.78
CA LEU A 21 -1.12 3.59 -1.87
C LEU A 21 0.18 3.89 -2.62
N GLU A 22 0.52 3.11 -3.65
CA GLU A 22 1.67 3.38 -4.51
C GLU A 22 1.53 4.73 -5.23
N ASN A 23 0.34 5.02 -5.75
CA ASN A 23 0.04 6.32 -6.35
C ASN A 23 0.14 7.46 -5.32
N LEU A 24 -0.45 7.28 -4.14
CA LEU A 24 -0.38 8.28 -3.06
C LEU A 24 1.08 8.57 -2.68
N LYS A 25 1.91 7.53 -2.58
CA LYS A 25 3.34 7.70 -2.32
C LYS A 25 4.02 8.49 -3.44
N ALA A 26 3.75 8.15 -4.70
CA ALA A 26 4.30 8.84 -5.85
C ALA A 26 3.87 10.32 -5.92
N ASP A 27 2.69 10.66 -5.42
CA ASP A 27 2.19 12.04 -5.36
C ASP A 27 2.85 12.85 -4.22
N ILE A 28 3.13 12.21 -3.08
CA ILE A 28 3.70 12.87 -1.88
C ILE A 28 5.23 13.03 -1.97
N GLU A 29 5.93 12.06 -2.57
CA GLU A 29 7.38 12.02 -2.63
C GLU A 29 8.00 13.30 -3.26
N PRO A 30 7.48 13.86 -4.37
CA PRO A 30 7.95 15.14 -4.91
C PRO A 30 7.79 16.29 -3.93
N TRP A 31 6.66 16.36 -3.21
CA TRP A 31 6.40 17.43 -2.24
C TRP A 31 7.41 17.38 -1.10
N ARG A 32 7.78 16.18 -0.62
CA ARG A 32 8.84 16.01 0.39
C ARG A 32 10.19 16.51 -0.11
N MET A 33 10.52 16.22 -1.37
CA MET A 33 11.80 16.60 -1.97
C MET A 33 11.92 18.11 -2.22
N GLU A 34 10.80 18.77 -2.50
CA GLU A 34 10.72 20.21 -2.73
C GLU A 34 10.56 21.03 -1.43
N GLU A 35 10.13 20.39 -0.34
CA GLU A 35 9.90 21.03 0.95
C GLU A 35 11.19 21.55 1.58
N ARG A 36 11.15 22.84 1.97
CA ARG A 36 12.28 23.56 2.56
C ARG A 36 12.20 23.60 4.08
N ASP A 37 10.99 23.56 4.63
CA ASP A 37 10.79 23.46 6.06
C ASP A 37 11.13 22.05 6.55
N VAL A 38 12.08 21.96 7.48
CA VAL A 38 12.57 20.66 7.98
C VAL A 38 11.46 19.87 8.68
N SER A 39 10.59 20.55 9.43
CA SER A 39 9.52 19.91 10.19
C SER A 39 8.44 19.37 9.25
N ALA A 40 8.06 20.14 8.23
CA ALA A 40 7.13 19.71 7.20
C ALA A 40 7.69 18.52 6.39
N ARG A 41 8.99 18.57 6.03
CA ARG A 41 9.67 17.46 5.35
C ARG A 41 9.70 16.19 6.20
N GLU A 42 9.94 16.30 7.50
CA GLU A 42 9.87 15.17 8.43
C GLU A 42 8.45 14.62 8.57
N ALA A 43 7.44 15.49 8.61
CA ALA A 43 6.04 15.07 8.61
C ALA A 43 5.69 14.27 7.34
N LEU A 44 6.10 14.75 6.17
CA LEU A 44 5.92 14.02 4.90
C LEU A 44 6.69 12.70 4.87
N ALA A 45 7.91 12.66 5.41
CA ALA A 45 8.68 11.43 5.54
C ALA A 45 7.97 10.39 6.44
N ASN A 46 7.36 10.83 7.54
CA ASN A 46 6.57 9.95 8.41
C ASN A 46 5.32 9.41 7.72
N VAL A 47 4.64 10.24 6.92
CA VAL A 47 3.50 9.80 6.10
C VAL A 47 3.94 8.74 5.09
N ILE A 48 5.02 8.97 4.36
CA ILE A 48 5.57 7.99 3.40
C ILE A 48 5.96 6.69 4.10
N ALA A 49 6.61 6.76 5.26
CA ALA A 49 6.96 5.57 6.04
C ALA A 49 5.73 4.76 6.48
N HIS A 50 4.64 5.45 6.83
CA HIS A 50 3.38 4.79 7.15
C HIS A 50 2.75 4.11 5.93
N VAL A 51 2.70 4.81 4.79
CA VAL A 51 2.23 4.25 3.52
C VAL A 51 3.04 3.02 3.11
N ASP A 52 4.37 3.07 3.26
CA ASP A 52 5.25 1.92 2.98
C ASP A 52 4.95 0.71 3.88
N ALA A 53 4.70 0.94 5.17
CA ALA A 53 4.31 -0.12 6.09
C ALA A 53 2.97 -0.76 5.69
N GLU A 54 1.99 0.04 5.27
CA GLU A 54 0.69 -0.46 4.79
C GLU A 54 0.83 -1.25 3.48
N ILE A 55 1.66 -0.80 2.54
CA ILE A 55 1.95 -1.51 1.30
C ILE A 55 2.56 -2.89 1.59
N VAL A 56 3.56 -2.96 2.48
CA VAL A 56 4.18 -4.22 2.90
C VAL A 56 3.15 -5.18 3.49
N GLU A 57 2.27 -4.68 4.36
CA GLU A 57 1.24 -5.51 4.99
C GLU A 57 0.19 -6.01 3.98
N LEU A 58 -0.25 -5.16 3.06
CA LEU A 58 -1.16 -5.57 1.99
C LEU A 58 -0.53 -6.59 1.04
N HIS A 59 0.77 -6.50 0.76
CA HIS A 59 1.48 -7.53 0.01
C HIS A 59 1.48 -8.87 0.75
N ARG A 60 1.77 -8.89 2.06
CA ARG A 60 1.71 -10.12 2.87
C ARG A 60 0.32 -10.73 2.89
N LEU A 61 -0.71 -9.90 3.05
CA LEU A 61 -2.10 -10.35 3.00
C LEU A 61 -2.45 -10.95 1.64
N ARG A 62 -2.05 -10.28 0.54
CA ARG A 62 -2.28 -10.79 -0.82
C ARG A 62 -1.56 -12.13 -1.04
N GLU A 63 -0.32 -12.25 -0.58
CA GLU A 63 0.44 -13.50 -0.63
C GLU A 63 -0.24 -14.62 0.16
N ALA A 64 -0.73 -14.35 1.37
CA ALA A 64 -1.47 -15.32 2.19
C ALA A 64 -2.74 -15.81 1.49
N VAL A 65 -3.50 -14.90 0.87
CA VAL A 65 -4.71 -15.24 0.10
C VAL A 65 -4.36 -16.06 -1.16
N THR A 66 -3.22 -15.79 -1.79
CA THR A 66 -2.76 -16.48 -3.00
C THR A 66 -2.22 -17.89 -2.70
N HIS A 67 -1.51 -18.07 -1.59
CA HIS A 67 -0.78 -19.29 -1.24
C HIS A 67 -1.48 -20.14 -0.17
N HIS A 68 -2.80 -20.04 -0.03
CA HIS A 68 -3.56 -20.85 0.92
C HIS A 68 -3.16 -22.34 0.78
N PRO A 69 -2.55 -22.96 1.82
CA PRO A 69 -2.38 -24.39 1.83
C PRO A 69 -3.76 -25.04 1.97
N GLU A 70 -4.02 -26.04 1.12
CA GLU A 70 -5.19 -26.91 1.20
C GLU A 70 -5.25 -27.71 2.51
#